data_AF-A0A355DQW7-F1
#
_entry.id   AF-A0A355DQW7-F1
#
_cell.length_a   1.000
_cell.length_b   1.000
_cell.length_c   1.000
_cell.angle_alpha   90.00
_cell.angle_beta   90.00
_cell.angle_gamma   90.00
#
_symmetry.space_group_name_H-M   'P 1'
#
loop_
_entity.id
_entity.type
_entity.pdbx_description
1 polymer ?
#
loop_
_entity_poly.entity_id
_entity_poly.type
_entity_poly.pdbx_seq_one_letter_code
_entity_poly.pdbx_strand_id
1 'polypeptide(L)'
;MTSSNYPLANTLKTAFQDCSVEPLEPEEMERYYVDLSAARKTSAIDSVSTILDFQDPADFCAILFTGHRGCGKSTELKRIQKLWKEDYRVIYLEVNEETDINDAQYTDLYLIVIKQVEFELRKLGLNFDAQLLKNFEAWFKDVTKEDEQSVEKSVSIQGEATLGPEAPFIAKLLVKLLAQIKGSEKQKTTIRQTLEKDLSRLKADINLLLGDAYVKIRNKFPQCKGLLIIFDNLDRVPPAVADHLFLDYAAQLQELHCTLIYTVPISVLCSPKNPLKQWESDPHIVPMVNIYEFERDRCDLNYNQTGLDAVASLIEKRVDIDAVFTSRDVLLEMAKASGGHVRQLMQMMRTACQRSSTQKHPKIDADDVTYAIKQQQFSFERFIPEDHYPLLAQVCLSKNVSKDEIGQLMLFNTSVLEYNGDKRWNYPNPVVKRNEFFQEALKSALSGQP
;
A
#
# COMPACT_ATOMS: atom_id res chain seq x y z
N MET A 1 9.55 -16.73 23.11
CA MET A 1 9.07 -15.35 22.98
C MET A 1 9.64 -14.55 24.12
N THR A 2 10.75 -13.86 23.89
CA THR A 2 11.27 -12.87 24.83
C THR A 2 10.26 -11.74 24.89
N SER A 3 9.57 -11.59 26.03
CA SER A 3 8.79 -10.37 26.30
C SER A 3 9.79 -9.23 26.37
N SER A 4 10.04 -8.56 25.26
CA SER A 4 10.89 -7.38 25.27
C SER A 4 10.20 -6.31 26.11
N ASN A 5 10.80 -5.99 27.26
CA ASN A 5 10.33 -4.99 28.22
C ASN A 5 10.67 -3.59 27.70
N TYR A 6 10.14 -3.23 26.54
CA TYR A 6 10.22 -1.85 26.07
C TYR A 6 9.30 -0.98 26.94
N PRO A 7 9.77 0.18 27.42
CA PRO A 7 8.91 1.08 28.19
C PRO A 7 7.76 1.60 27.30
N LEU A 8 6.55 1.58 27.85
CA LEU A 8 5.37 2.18 27.25
C LEU A 8 5.43 3.70 27.39
N ALA A 9 4.89 4.43 26.42
CA ALA A 9 4.72 5.87 26.51
C ALA A 9 3.75 6.22 27.66
N ASN A 10 4.21 7.04 28.60
CA ASN A 10 3.45 7.43 29.79
C ASN A 10 3.15 8.94 29.87
N THR A 11 3.43 9.68 28.79
CA THR A 11 3.07 11.10 28.65
C THR A 11 2.35 11.34 27.33
N LEU A 12 1.55 12.42 27.24
CA LEU A 12 0.89 12.82 25.99
C LEU A 12 1.87 13.03 24.83
N LYS A 13 3.07 13.58 25.13
CA LYS A 13 4.11 13.84 24.13
C LYS A 13 4.69 12.54 23.58
N THR A 14 5.07 11.61 24.45
CA THR A 14 5.64 10.32 24.02
C THR A 14 4.57 9.46 23.34
N ALA A 15 3.31 9.51 23.80
CA ALA A 15 2.20 8.79 23.16
C ALA A 15 1.92 9.33 21.74
N PHE A 16 1.97 10.65 21.56
CA PHE A 16 1.89 11.27 20.24
C PHE A 16 3.01 10.78 19.31
N GLN A 17 4.25 10.70 19.81
CA GLN A 17 5.42 10.25 19.05
C GLN A 17 5.33 8.77 18.67
N ASP A 18 5.00 7.90 19.64
CA ASP A 18 4.98 6.44 19.46
C ASP A 18 3.76 5.95 18.66
N CYS A 19 2.70 6.74 18.56
CA CYS A 19 1.53 6.46 17.71
C CYS A 19 1.66 7.10 16.32
N SER A 20 2.80 6.87 15.64
CA SER A 20 3.02 7.33 14.26
C SER A 20 2.04 6.71 13.27
N VAL A 21 1.77 7.41 12.16
CA VAL A 21 0.93 6.93 11.05
C VAL A 21 1.75 6.18 9.98
N GLU A 22 3.07 6.23 10.10
CA GLU A 22 3.99 5.57 9.19
C GLU A 22 4.01 4.05 9.42
N PRO A 23 4.29 3.26 8.38
CA PRO A 23 4.49 1.82 8.55
C PRO A 23 5.65 1.53 9.50
N LEU A 24 5.50 0.54 10.37
CA LEU A 24 6.60 0.08 11.23
C LEU A 24 7.80 -0.40 10.40
N GLU A 25 8.99 0.09 10.76
CA GLU A 25 10.26 -0.42 10.25
C GLU A 25 10.64 -1.77 10.90
N PRO A 26 11.49 -2.60 10.26
CA PRO A 26 11.90 -3.90 10.79
C PRO A 26 12.42 -3.91 12.23
N GLU A 27 13.06 -2.81 12.66
CA GLU A 27 13.58 -2.60 14.01
C GLU A 27 12.48 -2.25 15.02
N GLU A 28 11.42 -1.59 14.55
CA GLU A 28 10.27 -1.18 15.37
C GLU A 28 9.28 -2.33 15.60
N MET A 29 9.27 -3.34 14.72
CA MET A 29 8.34 -4.47 14.80
C MET A 29 8.43 -5.22 16.13
N GLU A 30 9.64 -5.41 16.67
CA GLU A 30 9.82 -6.09 17.96
C GLU A 30 9.15 -5.34 19.12
N ARG A 31 9.04 -4.02 19.00
CA ARG A 31 8.45 -3.14 20.00
C ARG A 31 6.95 -2.95 19.81
N TYR A 32 6.51 -2.68 18.59
CA TYR A 32 5.18 -2.12 18.33
C TYR A 32 4.26 -3.00 17.48
N TYR A 33 4.76 -4.10 16.91
CA TYR A 33 3.93 -4.99 16.13
C TYR A 33 2.90 -5.69 17.00
N VAL A 34 1.67 -5.76 16.48
CA VAL A 34 0.55 -6.51 17.03
C VAL A 34 0.03 -7.38 15.91
N ASP A 35 0.00 -8.68 16.13
CA ASP A 35 -0.56 -9.62 15.16
C ASP A 35 -2.09 -9.52 15.16
N LEU A 36 -2.64 -9.05 14.04
CA LEU A 36 -4.08 -8.89 13.83
C LEU A 36 -4.68 -10.01 12.96
N SER A 37 -3.91 -11.02 12.57
CA SER A 37 -4.35 -12.10 11.66
C SER A 37 -5.62 -12.80 12.13
N ALA A 38 -5.67 -13.17 13.42
CA ALA A 38 -6.83 -13.81 14.03
C ALA A 38 -8.08 -12.91 14.01
N ALA A 39 -7.92 -11.63 14.35
CA ALA A 39 -9.02 -10.65 14.36
C ALA A 39 -9.51 -10.31 12.93
N ARG A 40 -8.62 -10.40 11.94
CA ARG A 40 -8.91 -10.23 10.52
C ARG A 40 -9.50 -11.47 9.85
N LYS A 41 -9.37 -12.65 10.48
CA LYS A 41 -9.71 -13.96 9.88
C LYS A 41 -9.09 -14.12 8.48
N THR A 42 -7.82 -13.74 8.34
CA THR A 42 -7.09 -13.81 7.08
C THR A 42 -5.81 -14.62 7.25
N SER A 43 -5.47 -15.42 6.24
CA SER A 43 -4.17 -16.06 6.09
C SER A 43 -3.33 -15.39 5.01
N ALA A 44 -3.70 -14.20 4.52
CA ALA A 44 -3.07 -13.57 3.36
C ALA A 44 -1.53 -13.54 3.44
N ILE A 45 -0.97 -13.19 4.60
CA ILE A 45 0.49 -13.11 4.80
C ILE A 45 1.14 -14.48 4.76
N ASP A 46 0.52 -15.46 5.43
CA ASP A 46 1.02 -16.83 5.49
C ASP A 46 0.91 -17.51 4.13
N SER A 47 -0.15 -17.21 3.36
CA SER A 47 -0.33 -17.67 1.99
C SER A 47 0.73 -17.10 1.04
N VAL A 48 1.04 -15.79 1.11
CA VAL A 48 2.15 -15.20 0.34
C VAL A 48 3.48 -15.86 0.73
N SER A 49 3.72 -16.05 2.02
CA SER A 49 4.94 -16.73 2.48
C SER A 49 4.99 -18.18 1.99
N THR A 50 3.87 -18.90 1.97
CA THR A 50 3.81 -20.27 1.44
C THR A 50 4.14 -20.31 -0.06
N ILE A 51 3.66 -19.33 -0.83
CA ILE A 51 3.99 -19.23 -2.27
C ILE A 51 5.50 -19.03 -2.46
N LEU A 52 6.11 -18.10 -1.70
CA LEU A 52 7.56 -17.86 -1.75
C LEU A 52 8.37 -19.09 -1.28
N ASP A 53 7.85 -19.84 -0.31
CA ASP A 53 8.48 -21.08 0.15
C ASP A 53 8.48 -22.16 -0.94
N PHE A 54 7.35 -22.31 -1.63
CA PHE A 54 7.14 -23.39 -2.59
C PHE A 54 7.74 -23.10 -3.97
N GLN A 55 8.14 -21.86 -4.26
CA GLN A 55 8.87 -21.55 -5.47
C GLN A 55 10.26 -22.19 -5.50
N ASP A 56 10.53 -22.91 -6.59
CA ASP A 56 11.87 -23.37 -6.92
C ASP A 56 12.72 -22.22 -7.52
N PRO A 57 14.06 -22.29 -7.45
CA PRO A 57 14.90 -21.30 -8.10
C PRO A 57 14.67 -21.24 -9.61
N ALA A 58 14.57 -20.02 -10.14
CA ALA A 58 14.18 -19.70 -11.53
C ALA A 58 12.69 -19.85 -11.87
N ASP A 59 11.84 -20.21 -10.91
CA ASP A 59 10.40 -19.98 -11.02
C ASP A 59 10.08 -18.53 -10.61
N PHE A 60 9.17 -17.92 -11.37
CA PHE A 60 8.77 -16.53 -11.18
C PHE A 60 7.26 -16.46 -11.08
N CYS A 61 6.75 -15.51 -10.30
CA CYS A 61 5.31 -15.22 -10.27
C CYS A 61 5.09 -13.76 -9.91
N ALA A 62 3.89 -13.27 -10.22
CA ALA A 62 3.41 -11.99 -9.72
C ALA A 62 2.26 -12.20 -8.74
N ILE A 63 2.45 -11.70 -7.53
CA ILE A 63 1.53 -11.84 -6.40
C ILE A 63 0.80 -10.51 -6.21
N LEU A 64 -0.53 -10.56 -6.25
CA LEU A 64 -1.36 -9.41 -5.92
C LEU A 64 -1.60 -9.34 -4.42
N PHE A 65 -1.33 -8.17 -3.83
CA PHE A 65 -1.50 -7.91 -2.41
C PHE A 65 -2.41 -6.69 -2.20
N THR A 66 -3.55 -6.86 -1.54
CA THR A 66 -4.60 -5.82 -1.53
C THR A 66 -5.23 -5.64 -0.15
N GLY A 67 -6.08 -4.62 -0.03
CA GLY A 67 -6.69 -4.17 1.22
C GLY A 67 -6.83 -2.64 1.23
N HIS A 68 -7.56 -2.09 2.18
CA HIS A 68 -7.74 -0.64 2.27
C HIS A 68 -6.41 0.11 2.47
N ARG A 69 -6.32 1.31 1.88
CA ARG A 69 -5.17 2.19 2.12
C ARG A 69 -5.07 2.53 3.60
N GLY A 70 -3.94 2.22 4.23
CA GLY A 70 -3.72 2.48 5.66
C GLY A 70 -4.30 1.43 6.61
N CYS A 71 -4.70 0.24 6.12
CA CYS A 71 -5.03 -0.90 6.98
C CYS A 71 -3.78 -1.59 7.58
N GLY A 72 -2.56 -1.30 7.09
CA GLY A 72 -1.31 -1.89 7.61
C GLY A 72 -0.51 -2.73 6.61
N LYS A 73 -0.89 -2.73 5.32
CA LYS A 73 -0.22 -3.50 4.24
C LYS A 73 1.30 -3.31 4.22
N SER A 74 1.79 -2.07 4.20
CA SER A 74 3.23 -1.78 4.17
C SER A 74 4.01 -2.39 5.34
N THR A 75 3.42 -2.41 6.54
CA THR A 75 4.03 -3.09 7.70
C THR A 75 4.12 -4.59 7.49
N GLU A 76 3.09 -5.23 6.93
CA GLU A 76 3.13 -6.66 6.60
C GLU A 76 4.10 -6.97 5.45
N LEU A 77 4.23 -6.09 4.46
CA LEU A 77 5.21 -6.23 3.37
C LEU A 77 6.65 -6.11 3.88
N LYS A 78 6.93 -5.18 4.79
CA LYS A 78 8.24 -5.09 5.47
C LYS A 78 8.54 -6.33 6.31
N ARG A 79 7.49 -6.97 6.87
CA ARG A 79 7.64 -8.24 7.59
C ARG A 79 7.96 -9.38 6.61
N ILE A 80 7.31 -9.44 5.45
CA ILE A 80 7.67 -10.38 4.36
C ILE A 80 9.12 -10.14 3.92
N GLN A 81 9.54 -8.89 3.72
CA GLN A 81 10.92 -8.55 3.41
C GLN A 81 11.89 -9.08 4.48
N LYS A 82 11.63 -8.84 5.78
CA LYS A 82 12.46 -9.32 6.88
C LYS A 82 12.54 -10.85 6.93
N LEU A 83 11.44 -11.54 6.62
CA LEU A 83 11.34 -13.00 6.66
C LEU A 83 12.11 -13.65 5.50
N TRP A 84 12.01 -13.10 4.29
CA TRP A 84 12.49 -13.73 3.05
C TRP A 84 13.85 -13.22 2.57
N LYS A 85 14.51 -12.30 3.30
CA LYS A 85 15.79 -11.69 2.91
C LYS A 85 16.98 -12.65 2.82
N GLU A 86 16.91 -13.82 3.45
CA GLU A 86 17.98 -14.82 3.40
C GLU A 86 17.80 -15.79 2.22
N ASP A 87 16.54 -16.04 1.82
CA ASP A 87 16.18 -16.91 0.70
C ASP A 87 16.09 -16.18 -0.64
N TYR A 88 15.77 -14.88 -0.63
CA TYR A 88 15.66 -14.04 -1.82
C TYR A 88 16.53 -12.79 -1.69
N ARG A 89 16.98 -12.27 -2.85
CA ARG A 89 17.46 -10.89 -2.90
C ARG A 89 16.24 -9.96 -2.98
N VAL A 90 15.79 -9.52 -1.81
CA VAL A 90 14.59 -8.69 -1.69
C VAL A 90 14.90 -7.23 -2.02
N ILE A 91 14.15 -6.67 -2.96
CA ILE A 91 14.15 -5.25 -3.33
C ILE A 91 12.78 -4.69 -2.93
N TYR A 92 12.76 -3.84 -1.91
CA TYR A 92 11.55 -3.12 -1.48
C TYR A 92 11.57 -1.73 -2.09
N LEU A 93 10.48 -1.33 -2.75
CA LEU A 93 10.36 0.00 -3.32
C LEU A 93 8.97 0.60 -3.08
N GLU A 94 8.94 1.92 -2.86
CA GLU A 94 7.71 2.68 -2.77
C GLU A 94 7.42 3.37 -4.11
N VAL A 95 6.32 3.03 -4.77
CA VAL A 95 6.05 3.50 -6.15
C VAL A 95 5.95 5.02 -6.25
N ASN A 96 5.42 5.70 -5.22
CA ASN A 96 5.36 7.16 -5.17
C ASN A 96 6.72 7.85 -5.13
N GLU A 97 7.80 7.14 -4.79
CA GLU A 97 9.17 7.65 -4.87
C GLU A 97 9.80 7.43 -6.25
N GLU A 98 9.15 6.68 -7.13
CA GLU A 98 9.73 6.18 -8.38
C GLU A 98 8.98 6.65 -9.64
N THR A 99 7.66 6.83 -9.57
CA THR A 99 6.84 7.41 -10.66
C THR A 99 5.65 8.21 -10.08
N ASP A 100 4.91 8.91 -10.93
CA ASP A 100 3.68 9.60 -10.55
C ASP A 100 2.51 8.60 -10.43
N ILE A 101 2.01 8.40 -9.21
CA ILE A 101 0.89 7.50 -8.92
C ILE A 101 -0.41 7.88 -9.63
N ASN A 102 -0.58 9.14 -10.05
CA ASN A 102 -1.82 9.58 -10.71
C ASN A 102 -1.88 9.21 -12.20
N ASP A 103 -0.76 8.73 -12.74
CA ASP A 103 -0.64 8.36 -14.14
C ASP A 103 0.49 7.32 -14.32
N ALA A 104 0.56 6.35 -13.42
CA ALA A 104 1.56 5.29 -13.48
C ALA A 104 1.26 4.33 -14.64
N GLN A 105 2.30 3.93 -15.36
CA GLN A 105 2.19 2.95 -16.45
C GLN A 105 3.10 1.74 -16.22
N TYR A 106 2.75 0.60 -16.85
CA TYR A 106 3.52 -0.63 -16.72
C TYR A 106 4.95 -0.48 -17.28
N THR A 107 5.15 0.37 -18.30
CA THR A 107 6.47 0.73 -18.84
C THR A 107 7.33 1.44 -17.79
N ASP A 108 6.72 2.30 -16.95
CA ASP A 108 7.43 2.91 -15.83
C ASP A 108 7.90 1.82 -14.85
N LEU A 109 7.03 0.87 -14.51
CA LEU A 109 7.36 -0.24 -13.59
C LEU A 109 8.51 -1.09 -14.12
N TYR A 110 8.55 -1.36 -15.43
CA TYR A 110 9.64 -2.08 -16.11
C TYR A 110 10.99 -1.35 -15.96
N LEU A 111 11.01 -0.05 -16.20
CA LEU A 111 12.22 0.77 -16.02
C LEU A 111 12.65 0.83 -14.55
N ILE A 112 11.70 0.91 -13.62
CA ILE A 112 11.95 0.86 -12.18
C ILE A 112 12.60 -0.47 -11.79
N VAL A 113 12.08 -1.60 -12.28
CA VAL A 113 12.67 -2.94 -12.02
C VAL A 113 14.14 -2.97 -12.43
N ILE A 114 14.46 -2.60 -13.68
CA ILE A 114 15.86 -2.67 -14.13
C ILE A 114 16.74 -1.68 -13.39
N LYS A 115 16.27 -0.47 -13.09
CA LYS A 115 17.02 0.51 -12.28
C LYS A 115 17.37 -0.10 -10.92
N GLN A 116 16.39 -0.68 -10.24
CA GLN A 116 16.59 -1.21 -8.89
C GLN A 116 17.48 -2.45 -8.90
N VAL A 117 17.35 -3.33 -9.90
CA VAL A 117 18.24 -4.49 -10.05
C VAL A 117 19.67 -4.04 -10.37
N GLU A 118 19.87 -3.02 -11.20
CA GLU A 118 21.20 -2.43 -11.44
C GLU A 118 21.82 -1.93 -10.13
N PHE A 119 21.09 -1.11 -9.37
CA PHE A 119 21.55 -0.60 -8.08
C PHE A 119 21.92 -1.73 -7.13
N GLU A 120 21.13 -2.79 -7.13
CA GLU A 120 21.34 -3.92 -6.26
C GLU A 120 22.56 -4.77 -6.63
N LEU A 121 22.77 -5.03 -7.92
CA LEU A 121 23.99 -5.67 -8.41
C LEU A 121 25.23 -4.83 -8.08
N ARG A 122 25.16 -3.52 -8.30
CA ARG A 122 26.28 -2.60 -8.05
C ARG A 122 26.66 -2.53 -6.57
N LYS A 123 25.67 -2.50 -5.65
CA LYS A 123 25.92 -2.62 -4.19
C LYS A 123 26.64 -3.93 -3.84
N LEU A 124 26.37 -4.99 -4.60
CA LEU A 124 27.05 -6.28 -4.46
C LEU A 124 28.40 -6.33 -5.18
N GLY A 125 28.88 -5.25 -5.82
CA GLY A 125 30.09 -5.29 -6.65
C GLY A 125 29.95 -6.19 -7.88
N LEU A 126 28.72 -6.42 -8.33
CA LEU A 126 28.39 -7.16 -9.55
C LEU A 126 27.96 -6.15 -10.63
N ASN A 127 28.15 -6.52 -11.89
CA ASN A 127 27.68 -5.75 -13.03
C ASN A 127 26.90 -6.67 -13.96
N PHE A 128 25.95 -6.15 -14.72
CA PHE A 128 25.32 -6.89 -15.81
C PHE A 128 26.33 -7.30 -16.88
N ASP A 129 25.97 -8.25 -17.74
CA ASP A 129 26.80 -8.67 -18.85
C ASP A 129 26.99 -7.49 -19.81
N ALA A 130 28.24 -7.27 -20.22
CA ALA A 130 28.60 -6.10 -20.99
C ALA A 130 27.94 -6.09 -22.38
N GLN A 131 27.71 -7.26 -22.98
CA GLN A 131 27.08 -7.36 -24.29
C GLN A 131 25.57 -7.16 -24.18
N LEU A 132 24.93 -7.74 -23.16
CA LEU A 132 23.50 -7.50 -22.89
C LEU A 132 23.23 -6.02 -22.60
N LEU A 133 24.05 -5.39 -21.76
CA LEU A 133 23.97 -3.95 -21.49
C LEU A 133 24.12 -3.14 -22.77
N LYS A 134 25.17 -3.39 -23.55
CA LYS A 134 25.41 -2.66 -24.79
C LYS A 134 24.25 -2.80 -25.78
N ASN A 135 23.61 -3.97 -25.85
CA ASN A 135 22.44 -4.19 -26.70
C ASN A 135 21.23 -3.38 -26.22
N PHE A 136 20.96 -3.38 -24.91
CA PHE A 136 19.89 -2.59 -24.31
C PHE A 136 20.12 -1.08 -24.49
N GLU A 137 21.34 -0.61 -24.22
CA GLU A 137 21.75 0.79 -24.40
C GLU A 137 21.68 1.24 -25.87
N ALA A 138 22.08 0.38 -26.82
CA ALA A 138 21.99 0.68 -28.24
C ALA A 138 20.55 0.75 -28.74
N TRP A 139 19.71 -0.24 -28.38
CA TRP A 139 18.28 -0.19 -28.65
C TRP A 139 17.65 1.07 -28.09
N PHE A 140 17.99 1.38 -26.84
CA PHE A 140 17.45 2.54 -26.16
C PHE A 140 17.83 3.84 -26.87
N LYS A 141 19.11 4.00 -27.24
CA LYS A 141 19.60 5.13 -28.03
C LYS A 141 18.86 5.26 -29.35
N ASP A 142 18.60 4.15 -30.02
CA ASP A 142 17.85 4.15 -31.28
C ASP A 142 16.40 4.61 -31.09
N VAL A 143 15.79 4.21 -29.98
CA VAL A 143 14.40 4.49 -29.63
C VAL A 143 14.25 5.95 -29.17
N THR A 144 15.00 6.39 -28.16
CA THR A 144 14.84 7.72 -27.54
C THR A 144 15.65 8.83 -28.17
N LYS A 145 16.60 8.49 -29.04
CA LYS A 145 17.61 9.43 -29.59
C LYS A 145 18.50 10.08 -28.53
N GLU A 146 18.59 9.48 -27.35
CA GLU A 146 19.50 9.92 -26.30
C GLU A 146 20.84 9.18 -26.39
N ASP A 147 21.95 9.93 -26.31
CA ASP A 147 23.30 9.40 -26.25
C ASP A 147 24.00 9.72 -24.92
N GLU A 148 25.18 9.14 -24.70
CA GLU A 148 26.00 9.33 -23.49
C GLU A 148 26.16 10.81 -23.11
N GLN A 149 26.52 11.67 -24.07
CA GLN A 149 26.70 13.10 -23.80
C GLN A 149 25.41 13.78 -23.36
N SER A 150 24.29 13.46 -24.00
CA SER A 150 22.98 14.01 -23.65
C SER A 150 22.53 13.57 -22.26
N VAL A 151 22.88 12.34 -21.86
CA VAL A 151 22.51 11.77 -20.57
C VAL A 151 23.35 12.38 -19.46
N GLU A 152 24.66 12.42 -19.62
CA GLU A 152 25.55 13.00 -18.60
C GLU A 152 25.24 14.46 -18.29
N LYS A 153 24.85 15.26 -19.29
CA LYS A 153 24.49 16.68 -19.09
C LYS A 153 23.15 16.89 -18.39
N SER A 154 22.30 15.88 -18.30
CA SER A 154 20.90 16.01 -17.84
C SER A 154 20.60 15.26 -16.54
N VAL A 155 21.53 14.44 -16.04
CA VAL A 155 21.44 13.92 -14.67
C VAL A 155 21.51 15.11 -13.73
N SER A 156 20.47 15.29 -12.92
CA SER A 156 20.43 16.37 -11.93
C SER A 156 21.40 16.09 -10.77
N ILE A 157 21.73 17.12 -9.98
CA ILE A 157 22.55 16.99 -8.75
C ILE A 157 21.99 15.89 -7.81
N GLN A 158 20.66 15.78 -7.71
CA GLN A 158 20.00 14.71 -6.93
C GLN A 158 20.23 13.31 -7.53
N GLY A 159 20.22 13.20 -8.87
CA GLY A 159 20.56 11.97 -9.57
C GLY A 159 22.02 11.58 -9.37
N GLU A 160 22.96 12.52 -9.46
CA GLU A 160 24.40 12.29 -9.23
C GLU A 160 24.68 11.78 -7.81
N ALA A 161 24.01 12.36 -6.80
CA ALA A 161 24.13 11.90 -5.41
C ALA A 161 23.63 10.45 -5.21
N THR A 162 22.59 10.05 -5.96
CA THR A 162 22.02 8.68 -5.91
C THR A 162 22.92 7.67 -6.61
N LEU A 163 23.55 8.09 -7.71
CA LEU A 163 24.31 7.22 -8.59
C LEU A 163 25.75 7.03 -8.09
N GLY A 164 26.38 8.08 -7.57
CA GLY A 164 27.82 8.11 -7.30
C GLY A 164 28.65 8.33 -8.57
N PRO A 165 29.92 8.73 -8.44
CA PRO A 165 30.75 9.17 -9.57
C PRO A 165 31.09 8.06 -10.58
N GLU A 166 31.07 6.79 -10.16
CA GLU A 166 31.43 5.63 -10.99
C GLU A 166 30.22 4.87 -11.55
N ALA A 167 29.03 5.48 -11.53
CA ALA A 167 27.83 4.83 -12.04
C ALA A 167 27.92 4.54 -13.55
N PRO A 168 27.56 3.32 -14.00
CA PRO A 168 27.60 2.96 -15.41
C PRO A 168 26.55 3.75 -16.22
N PHE A 169 26.72 3.79 -17.55
CA PHE A 169 25.84 4.56 -18.43
C PHE A 169 24.36 4.16 -18.27
N ILE A 170 24.05 2.86 -18.25
CA ILE A 170 22.69 2.35 -17.98
C ILE A 170 22.06 2.91 -16.70
N ALA A 171 22.82 3.08 -15.62
CA ALA A 171 22.31 3.61 -14.36
C ALA A 171 21.90 5.09 -14.51
N LYS A 172 22.78 5.88 -15.13
CA LYS A 172 22.54 7.30 -15.45
C LYS A 172 21.33 7.44 -16.38
N LEU A 173 21.23 6.56 -17.37
CA LEU A 173 20.16 6.51 -18.35
C LEU A 173 18.79 6.25 -17.72
N LEU A 174 18.67 5.21 -16.88
CA LEU A 174 17.43 4.86 -16.20
C LEU A 174 16.96 5.95 -15.24
N VAL A 175 17.89 6.56 -14.50
CA VAL A 175 17.58 7.70 -13.61
C VAL A 175 17.05 8.89 -14.41
N LYS A 176 17.68 9.22 -15.54
CA LYS A 176 17.23 10.31 -16.42
C LYS A 176 15.83 10.03 -16.97
N LEU A 177 15.57 8.82 -17.44
CA LEU A 177 14.27 8.43 -17.97
C LEU A 177 13.15 8.58 -16.96
N LEU A 178 13.35 8.02 -15.76
CA LEU A 178 12.37 8.12 -14.69
C LEU A 178 12.17 9.58 -14.26
N ALA A 179 13.23 10.40 -14.28
CA ALA A 179 13.11 11.84 -14.05
C ALA A 179 12.30 12.56 -15.14
N GLN A 180 12.44 12.17 -16.41
CA GLN A 180 11.65 12.73 -17.51
C GLN A 180 10.19 12.26 -17.48
N ILE A 181 9.92 11.02 -17.05
CA ILE A 181 8.56 10.49 -16.84
C ILE A 181 7.86 11.24 -15.71
N LYS A 182 8.59 11.62 -14.66
CA LYS A 182 8.12 12.53 -13.59
C LYS A 182 8.05 14.01 -14.00
N GLY A 183 8.60 14.34 -15.17
CA GLY A 183 8.73 15.69 -15.66
C GLY A 183 7.45 16.21 -16.32
N SER A 184 7.61 16.98 -17.40
CA SER A 184 6.47 17.56 -18.12
C SER A 184 5.68 16.52 -18.92
N GLU A 185 4.37 16.75 -19.10
CA GLU A 185 3.47 15.88 -19.88
C GLU A 185 4.00 15.55 -21.29
N LYS A 186 4.63 16.53 -21.96
CA LYS A 186 5.20 16.33 -23.30
C LYS A 186 6.36 15.32 -23.29
N GLN A 187 7.25 15.41 -22.31
CA GLN A 187 8.40 14.50 -22.18
C GLN A 187 7.94 13.09 -21.86
N LYS A 188 7.04 12.98 -20.87
CA LYS A 188 6.37 11.75 -20.45
C LYS A 188 5.72 11.02 -21.62
N THR A 189 4.85 11.71 -22.37
CA THR A 189 4.16 11.16 -23.54
C THR A 189 5.14 10.69 -24.61
N THR A 190 6.18 11.47 -24.89
CA THR A 190 7.17 11.12 -25.92
C THR A 190 7.90 9.83 -25.56
N ILE A 191 8.39 9.71 -24.32
CA ILE A 191 9.12 8.52 -23.87
C ILE A 191 8.23 7.29 -23.90
N ARG A 192 7.03 7.37 -23.33
CA ARG A 192 6.09 6.23 -23.28
C ARG A 192 5.69 5.75 -24.66
N GLN A 193 5.28 6.65 -25.55
CA GLN A 193 4.97 6.28 -26.94
C GLN A 193 6.14 5.63 -27.67
N THR A 194 7.36 5.99 -27.28
CA THR A 194 8.57 5.47 -27.90
C THR A 194 8.93 4.09 -27.34
N LEU A 195 8.77 3.87 -26.04
CA LEU A 195 8.90 2.55 -25.39
C LEU A 195 7.80 1.57 -25.85
N GLU A 196 6.57 2.04 -26.03
CA GLU A 196 5.43 1.22 -26.46
C GLU A 196 5.54 0.75 -27.91
N LYS A 197 6.20 1.52 -28.79
CA LYS A 197 6.43 1.14 -30.20
C LYS A 197 7.21 -0.15 -30.38
N ASP A 198 8.05 -0.49 -29.41
CA ASP A 198 8.86 -1.72 -29.44
C ASP A 198 8.79 -2.46 -28.11
N LEU A 199 7.57 -2.56 -27.57
CA LEU A 199 7.32 -3.18 -26.28
C LEU A 199 7.84 -4.61 -26.19
N SER A 200 7.65 -5.38 -27.27
CA SER A 200 8.09 -6.79 -27.30
C SER A 200 9.59 -6.92 -27.08
N ARG A 201 10.38 -6.01 -27.65
CA ARG A 201 11.83 -5.95 -27.47
C ARG A 201 12.20 -5.40 -26.10
N LEU A 202 11.55 -4.33 -25.63
CA LEU A 202 11.76 -3.81 -24.27
C LEU A 202 11.62 -4.94 -23.24
N LYS A 203 10.52 -5.70 -23.30
CA LYS A 203 10.30 -6.85 -22.42
C LYS A 203 11.40 -7.90 -22.57
N ALA A 204 11.72 -8.30 -23.80
CA ALA A 204 12.72 -9.33 -24.06
C ALA A 204 14.10 -8.94 -23.51
N ASP A 205 14.55 -7.71 -23.76
CA ASP A 205 15.85 -7.22 -23.29
C ASP A 205 15.88 -7.07 -21.76
N ILE A 206 14.77 -6.64 -21.14
CA ILE A 206 14.61 -6.62 -19.68
C ILE A 206 14.74 -8.02 -19.10
N ASN A 207 14.05 -9.00 -19.67
CA ASN A 207 14.10 -10.39 -19.19
C ASN A 207 15.48 -11.03 -19.39
N LEU A 208 16.23 -10.65 -20.43
CA LEU A 208 17.64 -11.04 -20.59
C LEU A 208 18.52 -10.47 -19.46
N LEU A 209 18.35 -9.19 -19.12
CA LEU A 209 19.06 -8.57 -18.01
C LEU A 209 18.69 -9.21 -16.67
N LEU A 210 17.40 -9.47 -16.41
CA LEU A 210 16.94 -10.16 -15.20
C LEU A 210 17.50 -11.57 -15.10
N GLY A 211 17.56 -12.32 -16.20
CA GLY A 211 18.18 -13.65 -16.25
C GLY A 211 19.67 -13.61 -15.91
N ASP A 212 20.42 -12.64 -16.44
CA ASP A 212 21.83 -12.43 -16.11
C ASP A 212 22.02 -12.04 -14.63
N ALA A 213 21.20 -11.13 -14.11
CA ALA A 213 21.20 -10.78 -12.69
C ALA A 213 20.95 -11.99 -11.79
N TYR A 214 19.95 -12.82 -12.13
CA TYR A 214 19.64 -14.05 -11.42
C TYR A 214 20.86 -14.97 -11.35
N VAL A 215 21.51 -15.25 -12.48
CA VAL A 215 22.70 -16.12 -12.54
C VAL A 215 23.83 -15.57 -11.67
N LYS A 216 24.08 -14.25 -11.73
CA LYS A 216 25.16 -13.61 -10.95
C LYS A 216 24.88 -13.61 -9.45
N ILE A 217 23.63 -13.33 -9.06
CA ILE A 217 23.20 -13.38 -7.66
C ILE A 217 23.37 -14.80 -7.12
N ARG A 218 22.95 -15.83 -7.87
CA ARG A 218 23.11 -17.23 -7.45
C ARG A 218 24.55 -17.70 -7.40
N ASN A 219 25.40 -17.27 -8.34
CA ASN A 219 26.83 -17.57 -8.28
C ASN A 219 27.48 -17.01 -7.01
N LYS A 220 27.05 -15.81 -6.58
CA LYS A 220 27.55 -15.18 -5.35
C LYS A 220 26.90 -15.74 -4.08
N PHE A 221 25.61 -16.07 -4.15
CA PHE A 221 24.78 -16.56 -3.06
C PHE A 221 24.05 -17.84 -3.49
N PRO A 222 24.70 -19.03 -3.39
CA PRO A 222 24.16 -20.26 -3.93
C PRO A 222 22.79 -20.69 -3.37
N GLN A 223 22.45 -20.26 -2.16
CA GLN A 223 21.16 -20.58 -1.52
C GLN A 223 20.01 -19.63 -1.92
N CYS A 224 20.32 -18.52 -2.59
CA CYS A 224 19.32 -17.54 -3.02
C CYS A 224 18.45 -18.12 -4.15
N LYS A 225 17.13 -18.06 -4.00
CA LYS A 225 16.12 -18.48 -4.97
C LYS A 225 15.97 -17.51 -6.14
N GLY A 226 16.32 -16.24 -5.96
CA GLY A 226 16.26 -15.22 -7.01
C GLY A 226 15.96 -13.82 -6.47
N LEU A 227 15.41 -12.97 -7.33
CA LEU A 227 14.97 -11.61 -6.99
C LEU A 227 13.51 -11.65 -6.51
N LEU A 228 13.23 -11.00 -5.38
CA LEU A 228 11.88 -10.68 -4.91
C LEU A 228 11.71 -9.17 -4.90
N ILE A 229 10.88 -8.63 -5.80
CA ILE A 229 10.67 -7.19 -5.92
C ILE A 229 9.27 -6.83 -5.39
N ILE A 230 9.22 -5.98 -4.38
CA ILE A 230 7.99 -5.57 -3.69
C ILE A 230 7.65 -4.13 -4.08
N PHE A 231 6.58 -3.96 -4.85
CA PHE A 231 5.98 -2.69 -5.22
C PHE A 231 4.96 -2.26 -4.17
N ASP A 232 5.39 -1.51 -3.15
CA ASP A 232 4.49 -0.90 -2.16
C ASP A 232 3.92 0.43 -2.66
N ASN A 233 2.82 0.88 -2.06
CA ASN A 233 2.09 2.11 -2.38
C ASN A 233 1.51 2.21 -3.80
N LEU A 234 1.59 1.16 -4.62
CA LEU A 234 0.88 1.05 -5.89
C LEU A 234 -0.65 0.97 -5.68
N ASP A 235 -1.12 0.58 -4.49
CA ASP A 235 -2.52 0.69 -4.07
C ASP A 235 -3.06 2.13 -3.93
N ARG A 236 -2.20 3.13 -4.11
CA ARG A 236 -2.58 4.56 -4.07
C ARG A 236 -2.95 5.13 -5.44
N VAL A 237 -2.78 4.37 -6.52
CA VAL A 237 -3.17 4.83 -7.87
C VAL A 237 -4.69 4.97 -7.97
N PRO A 238 -5.22 6.00 -8.66
CA PRO A 238 -6.66 6.17 -8.85
C PRO A 238 -7.31 4.97 -9.56
N PRO A 239 -8.62 4.71 -9.39
CA PRO A 239 -9.31 3.57 -9.99
C PRO A 239 -9.09 3.42 -11.51
N ALA A 240 -9.10 4.50 -12.28
CA ALA A 240 -8.86 4.45 -13.72
C ALA A 240 -7.43 3.99 -14.08
N VAL A 241 -6.43 4.44 -13.33
CA VAL A 241 -5.02 4.01 -13.49
C VAL A 241 -4.87 2.55 -13.04
N ALA A 242 -5.57 2.16 -11.97
CA ALA A 242 -5.59 0.80 -11.47
C ALA A 242 -6.18 -0.17 -12.49
N ASP A 243 -7.32 0.18 -13.11
CA ASP A 243 -7.91 -0.58 -14.22
C ASP A 243 -6.89 -0.71 -15.35
N HIS A 244 -6.26 0.38 -15.79
CA HIS A 244 -5.25 0.31 -16.85
C HIS A 244 -4.10 -0.65 -16.52
N LEU A 245 -3.49 -0.55 -15.33
CA LEU A 245 -2.38 -1.41 -14.93
C LEU A 245 -2.78 -2.88 -14.73
N PHE A 246 -3.84 -3.13 -13.96
CA PHE A 246 -4.18 -4.47 -13.47
C PHE A 246 -5.23 -5.20 -14.30
N LEU A 247 -5.89 -4.52 -15.25
CA LEU A 247 -6.77 -5.12 -16.27
C LEU A 247 -6.09 -5.12 -17.64
N ASP A 248 -5.76 -3.95 -18.17
CA ASP A 248 -5.38 -3.83 -19.59
C ASP A 248 -3.96 -4.36 -19.83
N TYR A 249 -3.10 -4.25 -18.80
CA TYR A 249 -1.70 -4.70 -18.83
C TYR A 249 -1.40 -5.81 -17.82
N ALA A 250 -2.42 -6.56 -17.39
CA ALA A 250 -2.27 -7.67 -16.44
C ALA A 250 -1.26 -8.72 -16.93
N ALA A 251 -1.28 -9.06 -18.22
CA ALA A 251 -0.34 -10.01 -18.81
C ALA A 251 1.11 -9.50 -18.69
N GLN A 252 1.36 -8.25 -19.05
CA GLN A 252 2.68 -7.64 -19.04
C GLN A 252 3.27 -7.62 -17.62
N LEU A 253 2.45 -7.28 -16.62
CA LEU A 253 2.90 -7.30 -15.21
C LEU A 253 3.28 -8.69 -14.68
N GLN A 254 2.87 -9.76 -15.36
CA GLN A 254 3.17 -11.16 -14.99
C GLN A 254 4.35 -11.76 -15.78
N GLU A 255 4.84 -11.09 -16.82
CA GLU A 255 5.82 -11.67 -17.77
C GLU A 255 7.29 -11.42 -17.41
N LEU A 256 7.58 -10.67 -16.34
CA LEU A 256 8.96 -10.40 -15.93
C LEU A 256 9.61 -11.62 -15.28
N HIS A 257 10.87 -11.89 -15.62
CA HIS A 257 11.63 -13.02 -15.09
C HIS A 257 12.16 -12.77 -13.66
N CYS A 258 11.27 -12.41 -12.73
CA CYS A 258 11.52 -12.25 -11.30
C CYS A 258 10.22 -12.42 -10.49
N THR A 259 10.34 -12.71 -9.20
CA THR A 259 9.16 -12.79 -8.32
C THR A 259 8.75 -11.39 -7.87
N LEU A 260 7.46 -11.06 -8.03
CA LEU A 260 6.91 -9.72 -7.84
C LEU A 260 5.78 -9.74 -6.82
N ILE A 261 5.73 -8.74 -5.95
CA ILE A 261 4.56 -8.44 -5.12
C ILE A 261 4.05 -7.05 -5.48
N TYR A 262 2.83 -6.96 -5.98
CA TYR A 262 2.18 -5.69 -6.32
C TYR A 262 1.12 -5.33 -5.29
N THR A 263 1.20 -4.13 -4.70
CA THR A 263 0.04 -3.60 -3.98
C THR A 263 -1.04 -3.14 -4.94
N VAL A 264 -2.28 -3.57 -4.71
CA VAL A 264 -3.42 -3.26 -5.59
C VAL A 264 -4.50 -2.51 -4.80
N PRO A 265 -5.08 -1.42 -5.34
CA PRO A 265 -6.19 -0.75 -4.68
C PRO A 265 -7.36 -1.72 -4.50
N ILE A 266 -7.95 -1.79 -3.31
CA ILE A 266 -9.09 -2.69 -3.04
C ILE A 266 -10.31 -2.41 -3.95
N SER A 267 -10.41 -1.19 -4.48
CA SER A 267 -11.44 -0.82 -5.45
C SER A 267 -11.40 -1.67 -6.72
N VAL A 268 -10.23 -2.17 -7.12
CA VAL A 268 -10.04 -3.08 -8.27
C VAL A 268 -10.87 -4.36 -8.10
N LEU A 269 -11.03 -4.85 -6.86
CA LEU A 269 -11.86 -6.03 -6.55
C LEU A 269 -13.37 -5.79 -6.77
N CYS A 270 -13.78 -4.53 -6.90
CA CYS A 270 -15.16 -4.12 -7.15
C CYS A 270 -15.38 -3.58 -8.56
N SER A 271 -14.37 -3.64 -9.42
CA SER A 271 -14.51 -3.27 -10.81
C SER A 271 -15.42 -4.28 -11.54
N PRO A 272 -16.45 -3.80 -12.28
CA PRO A 272 -17.33 -4.69 -13.05
C PRO A 272 -16.58 -5.43 -14.17
N LYS A 273 -15.40 -4.93 -14.54
CA LYS A 273 -14.52 -5.54 -15.56
C LYS A 273 -13.80 -6.80 -15.05
N ASN A 274 -13.85 -7.08 -13.74
CA ASN A 274 -13.21 -8.23 -13.08
C ASN A 274 -11.72 -8.43 -13.50
N PRO A 275 -10.85 -7.45 -13.24
CA PRO A 275 -9.42 -7.48 -13.63
C PRO A 275 -8.66 -8.71 -13.17
N LEU A 276 -9.04 -9.25 -12.01
CA LEU A 276 -8.38 -10.40 -11.38
C LEU A 276 -8.48 -11.67 -12.24
N LYS A 277 -9.44 -11.77 -13.17
CA LYS A 277 -9.57 -12.95 -14.04
C LYS A 277 -8.37 -13.15 -14.97
N GLN A 278 -7.60 -12.10 -15.23
CA GLN A 278 -6.40 -12.18 -16.07
C GLN A 278 -5.13 -12.58 -15.28
N TRP A 279 -5.26 -12.76 -13.96
CA TRP A 279 -4.15 -13.13 -13.10
C TRP A 279 -4.15 -14.63 -12.83
N GLU A 280 -2.96 -15.22 -12.72
CA GLU A 280 -2.81 -16.65 -12.44
C GLU A 280 -3.26 -17.03 -11.02
N SER A 281 -3.24 -16.08 -10.09
CA SER A 281 -3.61 -16.28 -8.69
C SER A 281 -4.59 -15.21 -8.20
N ASP A 282 -5.45 -15.62 -7.27
CA ASP A 282 -6.34 -14.70 -6.56
C ASP A 282 -5.53 -13.73 -5.68
N PRO A 283 -6.00 -12.48 -5.49
CA PRO A 283 -5.29 -11.52 -4.67
C PRO A 283 -5.32 -11.88 -3.19
N HIS A 284 -4.21 -11.61 -2.50
CA HIS A 284 -4.08 -11.78 -1.06
C HIS A 284 -4.58 -10.53 -0.33
N ILE A 285 -5.75 -10.64 0.31
CA ILE A 285 -6.45 -9.52 0.93
C ILE A 285 -6.08 -9.35 2.41
N VAL A 286 -5.63 -8.16 2.79
CA VAL A 286 -5.50 -7.68 4.17
C VAL A 286 -6.78 -6.91 4.55
N PRO A 287 -7.80 -7.56 5.14
CA PRO A 287 -9.06 -6.91 5.45
C PRO A 287 -8.92 -5.96 6.64
N MET A 288 -9.96 -5.15 6.83
CA MET A 288 -10.14 -4.37 8.05
C MET A 288 -10.29 -5.29 9.27
N VAL A 289 -9.88 -4.81 10.44
CA VAL A 289 -10.18 -5.53 11.69
C VAL A 289 -11.68 -5.41 11.95
N ASN A 290 -12.39 -6.54 11.97
CA ASN A 290 -13.83 -6.52 12.14
C ASN A 290 -14.21 -6.25 13.59
N ILE A 291 -14.70 -5.04 13.86
CA ILE A 291 -15.20 -4.61 15.17
C ILE A 291 -16.71 -4.80 15.35
N TYR A 292 -17.39 -5.48 14.42
CA TYR A 292 -18.85 -5.61 14.39
C TYR A 292 -19.32 -7.06 14.47
N GLU A 293 -20.48 -7.25 15.08
CA GLU A 293 -21.29 -8.45 14.91
C GLU A 293 -22.04 -8.33 13.58
N PHE A 294 -21.71 -9.19 12.61
CA PHE A 294 -22.29 -9.06 11.27
C PHE A 294 -23.76 -9.50 11.23
N GLU A 295 -24.64 -8.53 10.97
CA GLU A 295 -26.06 -8.74 10.69
C GLU A 295 -26.47 -7.96 9.44
N ARG A 296 -26.87 -8.67 8.37
CA ARG A 296 -27.13 -8.01 7.07
C ARG A 296 -28.30 -7.02 7.16
N ASP A 297 -29.40 -7.47 7.77
CA ASP A 297 -30.70 -6.77 7.74
C ASP A 297 -30.84 -5.65 8.79
N ARG A 298 -29.75 -5.29 9.48
CA ARG A 298 -29.75 -4.29 10.56
C ARG A 298 -28.77 -3.17 10.28
N CYS A 299 -29.21 -1.92 10.05
CA CYS A 299 -28.28 -0.81 9.71
C CYS A 299 -27.26 -0.58 10.83
N ASP A 300 -27.68 -0.39 12.09
CA ASP A 300 -26.76 -0.22 13.21
C ASP A 300 -26.36 -1.54 13.85
N LEU A 301 -25.09 -1.89 13.69
CA LEU A 301 -24.53 -3.14 14.19
C LEU A 301 -24.07 -3.03 15.64
N ASN A 302 -24.20 -4.13 16.37
CA ASN A 302 -23.51 -4.31 17.64
C ASN A 302 -22.00 -4.46 17.41
N TYR A 303 -21.22 -4.22 18.45
CA TYR A 303 -19.77 -4.35 18.39
C TYR A 303 -19.30 -5.75 18.79
N ASN A 304 -18.33 -6.27 18.06
CA ASN A 304 -17.57 -7.45 18.44
C ASN A 304 -16.43 -7.03 19.38
N GLN A 305 -16.52 -7.46 20.65
CA GLN A 305 -15.55 -7.10 21.68
C GLN A 305 -14.13 -7.59 21.36
N THR A 306 -13.96 -8.79 20.80
CA THR A 306 -12.64 -9.30 20.39
C THR A 306 -11.99 -8.42 19.33
N GLY A 307 -12.79 -7.93 18.37
CA GLY A 307 -12.32 -6.99 17.36
C GLY A 307 -11.92 -5.64 17.96
N LEU A 308 -12.73 -5.11 18.88
CA LEU A 308 -12.42 -3.86 19.58
C LEU A 308 -11.15 -3.97 20.42
N ASP A 309 -10.98 -5.06 21.16
CA ASP A 309 -9.78 -5.30 21.97
C ASP A 309 -8.54 -5.45 21.07
N ALA A 310 -8.65 -6.10 19.91
CA ALA A 310 -7.55 -6.16 18.95
C ALA A 310 -7.15 -4.77 18.42
N VAL A 311 -8.12 -3.90 18.12
CA VAL A 311 -7.85 -2.51 17.70
C VAL A 311 -7.25 -1.70 18.83
N ALA A 312 -7.79 -1.81 20.06
CA ALA A 312 -7.27 -1.13 21.25
C ALA A 312 -5.83 -1.57 21.57
N SER A 313 -5.51 -2.85 21.37
CA SER A 313 -4.18 -3.40 21.65
C SER A 313 -3.07 -2.75 20.83
N LEU A 314 -3.38 -2.16 19.68
CA LEU A 314 -2.43 -1.35 18.91
C LEU A 314 -1.94 -0.14 19.72
N ILE A 315 -2.82 0.51 20.47
CA ILE A 315 -2.45 1.63 21.35
C ILE A 315 -1.83 1.10 22.64
N GLU A 316 -2.39 0.05 23.25
CA GLU A 316 -1.87 -0.55 24.50
C GLU A 316 -0.44 -1.08 24.36
N LYS A 317 -0.06 -1.53 23.14
CA LYS A 317 1.33 -1.95 22.84
C LYS A 317 2.34 -0.79 22.86
N ARG A 318 1.86 0.44 22.72
CA ARG A 318 2.65 1.67 22.62
C ARG A 318 2.56 2.54 23.87
N VAL A 319 1.42 2.50 24.56
CA VAL A 319 1.00 3.51 25.53
C VAL A 319 0.56 2.88 26.83
N ASP A 320 1.02 3.44 27.95
CA ASP A 320 0.47 3.18 29.27
C ASP A 320 -0.89 3.87 29.37
N ILE A 321 -1.96 3.06 29.29
CA ILE A 321 -3.33 3.56 29.24
C ILE A 321 -3.70 4.34 30.50
N ASP A 322 -3.29 3.86 31.68
CA ASP A 322 -3.61 4.52 32.92
C ASP A 322 -2.85 5.84 33.06
N ALA A 323 -1.65 5.96 32.50
CA ALA A 323 -0.91 7.21 32.50
C ALA A 323 -1.48 8.25 31.50
N VAL A 324 -1.99 7.80 30.35
CA VAL A 324 -2.32 8.68 29.20
C VAL A 324 -3.81 8.93 29.01
N PHE A 325 -4.69 8.00 29.40
CA PHE A 325 -6.14 8.12 29.29
C PHE A 325 -6.81 8.21 30.65
N THR A 326 -7.98 8.86 30.72
CA THR A 326 -8.80 8.85 31.93
C THR A 326 -9.42 7.47 32.20
N SER A 327 -9.69 6.68 31.16
CA SER A 327 -10.08 5.27 31.26
C SER A 327 -9.85 4.53 29.94
N ARG A 328 -9.82 3.19 30.00
CA ARG A 328 -9.80 2.34 28.80
C ARG A 328 -11.04 2.52 27.91
N ASP A 329 -12.19 2.87 28.48
CA ASP A 329 -13.41 3.12 27.70
C ASP A 329 -13.25 4.28 26.72
N VAL A 330 -12.48 5.33 27.09
CA VAL A 330 -12.16 6.44 26.20
C VAL A 330 -11.34 5.96 24.98
N LEU A 331 -10.42 5.02 25.17
CA LEU A 331 -9.71 4.36 24.08
C LEU A 331 -10.67 3.51 23.22
N LEU A 332 -11.59 2.78 23.84
CA LEU A 332 -12.56 1.96 23.10
C LEU A 332 -13.50 2.81 22.24
N GLU A 333 -13.89 4.01 22.67
CA GLU A 333 -14.66 4.95 21.82
C GLU A 333 -13.88 5.39 20.58
N MET A 334 -12.56 5.61 20.72
CA MET A 334 -11.68 5.88 19.58
C MET A 334 -11.57 4.66 18.66
N ALA A 335 -11.44 3.45 19.21
CA ALA A 335 -11.41 2.21 18.45
C ALA A 335 -12.70 1.99 17.65
N LYS A 336 -13.87 2.22 18.25
CA LYS A 336 -15.18 2.19 17.58
C LYS A 336 -15.24 3.17 16.42
N ALA A 337 -14.81 4.42 16.64
CA ALA A 337 -14.83 5.45 15.62
C ALA A 337 -13.89 5.15 14.44
N SER A 338 -12.79 4.45 14.66
CA SER A 338 -11.87 4.06 13.59
C SER A 338 -12.44 3.01 12.62
N GLY A 339 -13.51 2.28 12.99
CA GLY A 339 -14.01 1.16 12.17
C GLY A 339 -12.98 0.03 12.01
N GLY A 340 -12.04 -0.13 12.95
CA GLY A 340 -10.92 -1.06 12.80
C GLY A 340 -9.85 -0.61 11.80
N HIS A 341 -9.84 0.67 11.42
CA HIS A 341 -8.86 1.26 10.53
C HIS A 341 -7.61 1.75 11.28
N VAL A 342 -6.50 1.03 11.11
CA VAL A 342 -5.23 1.27 11.82
C VAL A 342 -4.73 2.71 11.66
N ARG A 343 -4.63 3.23 10.43
CA ARG A 343 -4.17 4.62 10.24
C ARG A 343 -5.10 5.66 10.87
N GLN A 344 -6.42 5.51 10.76
CA GLN A 344 -7.37 6.45 11.36
C GLN A 344 -7.29 6.40 12.88
N LEU A 345 -7.12 5.22 13.49
CA LEU A 345 -6.86 5.08 14.93
C LEU A 345 -5.62 5.89 15.35
N MET A 346 -4.49 5.71 14.65
CA MET A 346 -3.25 6.45 14.94
C MET A 346 -3.42 7.97 14.73
N GLN A 347 -4.15 8.39 13.70
CA GLN A 347 -4.48 9.80 13.46
C GLN A 347 -5.32 10.39 14.60
N MET A 348 -6.39 9.70 15.00
CA MET A 348 -7.25 10.13 16.11
C MET A 348 -6.46 10.20 17.43
N MET A 349 -5.59 9.22 17.68
CA MET A 349 -4.73 9.20 18.88
C MET A 349 -3.82 10.44 18.92
N ARG A 350 -3.13 10.74 17.82
CA ARG A 350 -2.27 11.93 17.72
C ARG A 350 -3.06 13.23 17.90
N THR A 351 -4.22 13.34 17.26
CA THR A 351 -5.09 14.52 17.41
C THR A 351 -5.58 14.68 18.86
N ALA A 352 -5.95 13.59 19.52
CA ALA A 352 -6.37 13.59 20.92
C ALA A 352 -5.23 14.02 21.85
N CYS A 353 -4.00 13.48 21.68
CA CYS A 353 -2.83 13.94 22.43
C CYS A 353 -2.56 15.44 22.26
N GLN A 354 -2.61 15.93 21.02
CA GLN A 354 -2.37 17.34 20.71
C GLN A 354 -3.46 18.23 21.33
N ARG A 355 -4.72 17.82 21.25
CA ARG A 355 -5.85 18.55 21.83
C ARG A 355 -5.75 18.60 23.36
N SER A 356 -5.55 17.46 23.99
CA SER A 356 -5.40 17.30 25.45
C SER A 356 -4.27 18.18 26.00
N SER A 357 -3.10 18.13 25.34
CA SER A 357 -1.95 19.00 25.67
C SER A 357 -2.27 20.49 25.51
N THR A 358 -2.98 20.86 24.44
CA THR A 358 -3.41 22.25 24.18
C THR A 358 -4.39 22.77 25.23
N GLN A 359 -5.32 21.92 25.69
CA GLN A 359 -6.29 22.22 26.75
C GLN A 359 -5.69 22.08 28.16
N LYS A 360 -4.43 21.65 28.27
CA LYS A 360 -3.73 21.38 29.53
C LYS A 360 -4.44 20.31 30.38
N HIS A 361 -5.12 19.36 29.73
CA HIS A 361 -5.63 18.19 30.42
C HIS A 361 -4.45 17.28 30.82
N PRO A 362 -4.50 16.65 32.01
CA PRO A 362 -3.43 15.75 32.44
C PRO A 362 -3.42 14.42 31.67
N LYS A 363 -4.59 14.00 31.16
CA LYS A 363 -4.81 12.77 30.40
C LYS A 363 -5.85 13.04 29.30
N ILE A 364 -5.87 12.20 28.28
CA ILE A 364 -6.90 12.20 27.24
C ILE A 364 -8.23 11.78 27.86
N ASP A 365 -9.25 12.61 27.68
CA ASP A 365 -10.62 12.34 28.10
C ASP A 365 -11.57 12.16 26.90
N ALA A 366 -12.86 12.01 27.19
CA ALA A 366 -13.91 11.84 26.17
C ALA A 366 -14.07 13.06 25.25
N ASP A 367 -13.80 14.28 25.73
CA ASP A 367 -13.93 15.50 24.93
C ASP A 367 -12.77 15.59 23.92
N ASP A 368 -11.57 15.21 24.33
CA ASP A 368 -10.39 15.12 23.46
C ASP A 368 -10.61 14.11 22.32
N VAL A 369 -11.17 12.93 22.62
CA VAL A 369 -11.51 11.91 21.62
C VAL A 369 -12.64 12.37 20.71
N THR A 370 -13.69 12.98 21.26
CA THR A 370 -14.79 13.53 20.47
C THR A 370 -14.30 14.60 19.49
N TYR A 371 -13.38 15.46 19.92
CA TYR A 371 -12.72 16.43 19.06
C TYR A 371 -11.95 15.74 17.93
N ALA A 372 -11.14 14.73 18.23
CA ALA A 372 -10.38 13.98 17.24
C ALA A 372 -11.27 13.29 16.19
N ILE A 373 -12.39 12.70 16.63
CA ILE A 373 -13.39 12.10 15.73
C ILE A 373 -14.00 13.15 14.80
N LYS A 374 -14.36 14.34 15.33
CA LYS A 374 -14.90 15.44 14.52
C LYS A 374 -13.91 15.95 13.48
N GLN A 375 -12.61 15.99 13.79
CA GLN A 375 -11.60 16.37 12.79
C GLN A 375 -11.53 15.37 11.63
N GLN A 376 -11.65 14.06 11.91
CA GLN A 376 -11.75 13.05 10.87
C GLN A 376 -13.05 13.21 10.07
N GLN A 377 -14.15 13.52 10.75
CA GLN A 377 -15.45 13.79 10.11
C GLN A 377 -15.32 14.91 9.09
N PHE A 378 -14.86 16.09 9.50
CA PHE A 378 -14.68 17.23 8.61
C PHE A 378 -13.75 16.94 7.43
N SER A 379 -12.79 16.02 7.57
CA SER A 379 -11.97 15.58 6.44
C SER A 379 -12.78 14.86 5.38
N PHE A 380 -13.70 13.98 5.76
CA PHE A 380 -14.60 13.29 4.83
C PHE A 380 -15.59 14.24 4.16
N GLU A 381 -16.19 15.17 4.92
CA GLU A 381 -17.20 16.12 4.39
C GLU A 381 -16.65 16.99 3.25
N ARG A 382 -15.35 17.26 3.25
CA ARG A 382 -14.68 18.09 2.23
C ARG A 382 -14.57 17.43 0.86
N PHE A 383 -14.57 16.10 0.78
CA PHE A 383 -14.33 15.40 -0.48
C PHE A 383 -15.44 14.42 -0.89
N ILE A 384 -16.36 14.04 0.02
CA ILE A 384 -17.52 13.22 -0.35
C ILE A 384 -18.53 14.12 -1.07
N PRO A 385 -18.84 13.87 -2.35
CA PRO A 385 -19.90 14.57 -3.06
C PRO A 385 -21.27 14.35 -2.40
N GLU A 386 -22.15 15.36 -2.44
CA GLU A 386 -23.46 15.28 -1.77
C GLU A 386 -24.34 14.14 -2.31
N ASP A 387 -24.29 13.88 -3.60
CA ASP A 387 -25.00 12.79 -4.29
C ASP A 387 -24.51 11.39 -3.91
N HIS A 388 -23.38 11.28 -3.20
CA HIS A 388 -22.87 10.00 -2.70
C HIS A 388 -23.49 9.60 -1.36
N TYR A 389 -24.06 10.52 -0.57
CA TYR A 389 -24.64 10.19 0.75
C TYR A 389 -25.85 9.22 0.68
N PRO A 390 -26.79 9.34 -0.28
CA PRO A 390 -27.85 8.34 -0.47
C PRO A 390 -27.30 6.93 -0.73
N LEU A 391 -26.23 6.83 -1.51
CA LEU A 391 -25.57 5.57 -1.80
C LEU A 391 -24.85 5.01 -0.56
N LEU A 392 -24.20 5.85 0.24
CA LEU A 392 -23.62 5.46 1.53
C LEU A 392 -24.68 4.94 2.50
N ALA A 393 -25.85 5.58 2.57
CA ALA A 393 -26.99 5.11 3.36
C ALA A 393 -27.44 3.72 2.88
N GLN A 394 -27.52 3.51 1.56
CA GLN A 394 -27.84 2.21 0.98
C GLN A 394 -26.80 1.13 1.32
N VAL A 395 -25.51 1.48 1.41
CA VAL A 395 -24.47 0.56 1.92
C VAL A 395 -24.72 0.23 3.40
N CYS A 396 -25.15 1.19 4.24
CA CYS A 396 -25.52 0.87 5.63
C CYS A 396 -26.66 -0.14 5.68
N LEU A 397 -27.69 0.02 4.84
CA LEU A 397 -28.87 -0.84 4.86
C LEU A 397 -28.57 -2.24 4.31
N SER A 398 -27.84 -2.34 3.21
CA SER A 398 -27.62 -3.60 2.48
C SER A 398 -26.36 -4.38 2.87
N LYS A 399 -25.40 -3.71 3.55
CA LYS A 399 -24.03 -4.19 3.82
C LYS A 399 -23.25 -4.56 2.57
N ASN A 400 -23.51 -3.86 1.48
CA ASN A 400 -22.89 -4.13 0.19
C ASN A 400 -22.68 -2.82 -0.57
N VAL A 401 -21.49 -2.66 -1.14
CA VAL A 401 -21.19 -1.53 -2.01
C VAL A 401 -21.60 -1.85 -3.44
N SER A 402 -21.97 -0.83 -4.22
CA SER A 402 -22.21 -0.99 -5.65
C SER A 402 -20.94 -1.44 -6.38
N LYS A 403 -21.09 -2.16 -7.49
CA LYS A 403 -19.98 -2.62 -8.34
C LYS A 403 -19.81 -1.72 -9.57
N ASP A 404 -19.88 -0.42 -9.34
CA ASP A 404 -19.72 0.65 -10.32
C ASP A 404 -18.59 1.60 -9.93
N GLU A 405 -18.37 2.64 -10.72
CA GLU A 405 -17.31 3.63 -10.47
C GLU A 405 -17.46 4.33 -9.12
N ILE A 406 -18.69 4.60 -8.68
CA ILE A 406 -18.96 5.24 -7.39
C ILE A 406 -18.59 4.29 -6.25
N GLY A 407 -18.99 3.03 -6.32
CA GLY A 407 -18.63 2.03 -5.32
C GLY A 407 -17.13 1.80 -5.23
N GLN A 408 -16.44 1.78 -6.37
CA GLN A 408 -14.98 1.76 -6.43
C GLN A 408 -14.38 2.98 -5.72
N LEU A 409 -14.90 4.19 -5.99
CA LEU A 409 -14.42 5.40 -5.34
C LEU A 409 -14.66 5.38 -3.83
N MET A 410 -15.82 4.88 -3.37
CA MET A 410 -16.14 4.78 -1.95
C MET A 410 -15.18 3.86 -1.18
N LEU A 411 -14.77 2.75 -1.80
CA LEU A 411 -13.75 1.87 -1.23
C LEU A 411 -12.36 2.49 -1.27
N PHE A 412 -12.02 3.16 -2.38
CA PHE A 412 -10.73 3.80 -2.59
C PHE A 412 -10.49 4.94 -1.59
N ASN A 413 -11.50 5.79 -1.38
CA ASN A 413 -11.44 6.93 -0.45
C ASN A 413 -11.77 6.56 1.01
N THR A 414 -12.04 5.29 1.30
CA THR A 414 -12.34 4.73 2.63
C THR A 414 -13.64 5.24 3.29
N SER A 415 -14.53 5.90 2.52
CA SER A 415 -15.88 6.24 3.01
C SER A 415 -16.72 4.99 3.25
N VAL A 416 -16.40 3.89 2.55
CA VAL A 416 -16.87 2.53 2.83
C VAL A 416 -15.67 1.65 3.15
N LEU A 417 -15.84 0.81 4.17
CA LEU A 417 -14.86 -0.17 4.62
C LEU A 417 -15.36 -1.58 4.31
N GLU A 418 -14.44 -2.45 3.91
CA GLU A 418 -14.65 -3.87 3.67
C GLU A 418 -14.15 -4.70 4.83
N TYR A 419 -15.02 -5.59 5.30
CA TYR A 419 -14.71 -6.52 6.37
C TYR A 419 -14.86 -7.96 5.87
N ASN A 420 -14.04 -8.82 6.44
CA ASN A 420 -14.07 -10.25 6.19
C ASN A 420 -14.53 -11.04 7.42
N GLY A 421 -14.71 -12.33 7.19
CA GLY A 421 -15.18 -13.35 8.11
C GLY A 421 -15.63 -14.54 7.26
N ASP A 422 -16.71 -15.22 7.66
CA ASP A 422 -17.30 -16.28 6.83
C ASP A 422 -17.97 -15.71 5.56
N LYS A 423 -18.24 -14.40 5.56
CA LYS A 423 -18.83 -13.65 4.45
C LYS A 423 -18.08 -12.34 4.27
N ARG A 424 -17.83 -11.95 3.01
CA ARG A 424 -17.41 -10.60 2.64
C ARG A 424 -18.60 -9.64 2.76
N TRP A 425 -18.38 -8.46 3.33
CA TRP A 425 -19.39 -7.41 3.44
C TRP A 425 -18.77 -6.02 3.57
N ASN A 426 -19.58 -4.99 3.32
CA ASN A 426 -19.15 -3.60 3.34
C ASN A 426 -19.99 -2.79 4.33
N TYR A 427 -19.40 -1.74 4.90
CA TYR A 427 -20.09 -0.84 5.82
C TYR A 427 -19.53 0.58 5.73
N PRO A 428 -20.37 1.63 5.84
CA PRO A 428 -19.86 2.99 5.86
C PRO A 428 -18.88 3.19 7.01
N ASN A 429 -17.86 4.01 6.78
CA ASN A 429 -16.92 4.39 7.82
C ASN A 429 -17.69 5.03 9.00
N PRO A 430 -17.40 4.67 10.27
CA PRO A 430 -18.18 5.15 11.42
C PRO A 430 -18.16 6.67 11.59
N VAL A 431 -17.08 7.30 11.15
CA VAL A 431 -16.95 8.76 11.13
C VAL A 431 -17.90 9.38 10.09
N VAL A 432 -17.99 8.78 8.90
CA VAL A 432 -18.93 9.21 7.84
C VAL A 432 -20.37 9.05 8.31
N LYS A 433 -20.69 7.99 9.06
CA LYS A 433 -22.01 7.83 9.65
C LYS A 433 -22.42 8.99 10.57
N ARG A 434 -21.48 9.75 11.14
CA ARG A 434 -21.79 10.89 12.05
C ARG A 434 -22.09 12.19 11.29
N ASN A 435 -21.87 12.23 9.99
CA ASN A 435 -22.14 13.38 9.15
C ASN A 435 -23.65 13.67 9.02
N GLU A 436 -24.03 14.95 9.00
CA GLU A 436 -25.43 15.38 8.91
C GLU A 436 -26.11 14.95 7.60
N PHE A 437 -25.44 15.11 6.46
CA PHE A 437 -25.96 14.69 5.15
C PHE A 437 -26.15 13.17 5.08
N PHE A 438 -25.25 12.38 5.70
CA PHE A 438 -25.44 10.94 5.84
C PHE A 438 -26.69 10.62 6.68
N GLN A 439 -26.86 11.28 7.82
CA GLN A 439 -28.00 11.04 8.72
C GLN A 439 -29.33 11.42 8.07
N GLU A 440 -29.37 12.51 7.32
CA GLU A 440 -30.53 12.91 6.51
C GLU A 440 -30.83 11.88 5.42
N ALA A 441 -29.82 11.48 4.64
CA ALA A 441 -29.96 10.47 3.59
C ALA A 441 -30.45 9.12 4.14
N LEU A 442 -29.94 8.68 5.29
CA LEU A 442 -30.38 7.45 5.94
C LEU A 442 -31.83 7.55 6.43
N LYS A 443 -32.22 8.70 6.99
CA LYS A 443 -33.60 8.94 7.42
C LYS A 443 -34.58 8.90 6.23
N SER A 444 -34.22 9.52 5.10
CA SER A 444 -35.02 9.46 3.87
C SER A 444 -35.14 8.04 3.32
N ALA A 445 -34.04 7.29 3.29
CA ALA A 445 -34.03 5.90 2.85
C ALA A 445 -34.91 4.99 3.73
N LEU A 446 -34.92 5.21 5.05
CA LEU A 446 -35.77 4.47 6.00
C LEU A 446 -37.25 4.89 5.94
N SER A 447 -37.55 6.14 5.59
CA SER A 447 -38.93 6.63 5.47
C SER A 447 -39.58 6.30 4.12
N GLY A 448 -38.82 5.75 3.16
CA GLY A 448 -39.28 5.48 1.81
C GLY A 448 -39.53 6.76 0.99
N GLN A 449 -38.97 7.90 1.42
CA GLN A 449 -38.98 9.13 0.64
C GLN A 449 -37.74 9.19 -0.26
N PRO A 450 -37.90 9.44 -1.56
CA PRO A 450 -36.78 9.50 -2.50
C PRO A 450 -35.80 10.62 -2.19
#